data_AF-A0A8H5S2B5-F1
#
_entry.id   AF-A0A8H5S2B5-F1
#
_cell.length_a   1.000
_cell.length_b   1.000
_cell.length_c   1.000
_cell.angle_alpha   90.00
_cell.angle_beta   90.00
_cell.angle_gamma   90.00
#
_symmetry.space_group_name_H-M   'P 1'
#
loop_
_entity.id
_entity.type
_entity.pdbx_description
1 polymer ?
#
loop_
_entity_poly.entity_id
_entity_poly.type
_entity_poly.pdbx_seq_one_letter_code
_entity_poly.pdbx_strand_id
1 'polypeptide(L)'
;MAETQPHSVRNRRPSATDNLINAAKNFESKVEQSLLILWDDLPAWRRDNAFILSGYRQSHGSYAHSFRSLFYLHNESVNIWSHLLGAIVFLASAAYVDRVVRPRDTVSKWGNKLDYTGIVALIVGSYVPALYYGFFCLPNLMASYLWIICVLGLGCTIVSWVERFRTPAWRPYRAMMFIGLGLSGVVPVIHGLFIYGYQGLEDRMSLSWVLLHGVMYIFGAVLYAVCPPRLFT
;
A
#
# COMPACT_ATOMS: atom_id res chain seq x y z
N MET A 1 -28.53 45.22 -59.75
CA MET A 1 -28.20 44.34 -58.62
C MET A 1 -27.91 42.96 -59.21
N ALA A 2 -26.65 42.56 -59.28
CA ALA A 2 -26.25 41.24 -59.75
C ALA A 2 -25.51 40.53 -58.61
N GLU A 3 -26.07 39.42 -58.15
CA GLU A 3 -25.55 38.52 -57.11
C GLU A 3 -24.22 37.90 -57.54
N THR A 4 -23.18 38.07 -56.70
CA THR A 4 -21.92 37.33 -56.80
C THR A 4 -22.05 36.01 -56.03
N GLN A 5 -22.02 34.90 -56.76
CA GLN A 5 -21.97 33.52 -56.22
C GLN A 5 -20.69 33.29 -55.39
N PRO A 6 -20.73 32.53 -54.28
CA PRO A 6 -19.55 32.26 -53.47
C PRO A 6 -18.63 31.28 -54.19
N HIS A 7 -17.38 31.70 -54.43
CA HIS A 7 -16.34 30.84 -54.98
C HIS A 7 -16.14 29.60 -54.09
N SER A 8 -16.44 28.42 -54.63
CA SER A 8 -16.16 27.14 -53.98
C SER A 8 -14.65 26.99 -53.80
N VAL A 9 -14.17 26.91 -52.55
CA VAL A 9 -12.77 26.62 -52.24
C VAL A 9 -12.43 25.24 -52.78
N ARG A 10 -11.65 25.21 -53.87
CA ARG A 10 -11.24 23.98 -54.55
C ARG A 10 -10.29 23.24 -53.61
N ASN A 11 -10.77 22.19 -52.95
CA ASN A 11 -9.97 21.43 -51.99
C ASN A 11 -8.81 20.76 -52.72
N ARG A 12 -7.58 21.24 -52.49
CA ARG A 12 -6.38 20.79 -53.20
C ARG A 12 -6.09 19.35 -52.76
N ARG A 13 -5.94 18.41 -53.71
CA ARG A 13 -5.49 17.05 -53.37
C ARG A 13 -4.09 17.16 -52.75
N PRO A 14 -3.85 16.53 -51.59
CA PRO A 14 -2.57 16.67 -50.90
C PRO A 14 -1.44 16.21 -51.82
N SER A 15 -0.46 17.09 -52.05
CA SER A 15 0.71 16.78 -52.86
C SER A 15 1.52 15.68 -52.17
N ALA A 16 2.23 14.85 -52.94
CA ALA A 16 3.17 13.88 -52.38
C ALA A 16 4.18 14.53 -51.42
N THR A 17 4.55 15.79 -51.68
CA THR A 17 5.38 16.63 -50.80
C THR A 17 4.69 16.98 -49.49
N ASP A 18 3.39 17.31 -49.51
CA ASP A 18 2.64 17.64 -48.29
C ASP A 18 2.50 16.41 -47.39
N ASN A 19 2.30 15.24 -47.98
CA ASN A 19 2.25 13.97 -47.26
C ASN A 19 3.60 13.62 -46.62
N LEU A 20 4.71 13.84 -47.33
CA LEU A 20 6.07 13.66 -46.81
C LEU A 20 6.37 14.61 -45.65
N ILE A 21 6.00 15.89 -45.77
CA ILE A 21 6.18 16.88 -44.69
C ILE A 21 5.34 16.51 -43.46
N ASN A 22 4.10 16.05 -43.66
CA ASN A 22 3.25 15.60 -42.56
C ASN A 22 3.79 14.32 -41.90
N ALA A 23 4.32 13.37 -42.69
CA ALA A 23 4.97 12.17 -42.15
C ALA A 23 6.23 12.51 -41.34
N ALA A 24 7.05 13.44 -41.83
CA ALA A 24 8.24 13.93 -41.13
C ALA A 24 7.88 14.63 -39.80
N LYS A 25 6.91 15.56 -39.82
CA LYS A 25 6.41 16.22 -38.60
C LYS A 25 5.84 15.23 -37.58
N ASN A 26 5.11 14.22 -38.05
CA ASN A 26 4.59 13.17 -37.18
C ASN A 26 5.71 12.33 -36.56
N PHE A 27 6.75 12.03 -37.34
CA PHE A 27 7.92 11.31 -36.86
C PHE A 27 8.71 12.12 -35.84
N GLU A 28 9.00 13.40 -36.12
CA GLU A 28 9.66 14.31 -35.17
C GLU A 28 8.87 14.42 -33.86
N SER A 29 7.54 14.62 -33.93
CA SER A 29 6.72 14.69 -32.71
C SER A 29 6.74 13.38 -31.92
N LYS A 30 6.83 12.23 -32.60
CA LYS A 30 6.95 10.92 -31.94
C LYS A 30 8.31 10.75 -31.27
N VAL A 31 9.39 11.16 -31.94
CA VAL A 31 10.75 11.12 -31.39
C VAL A 31 10.84 12.04 -30.19
N GLU A 32 10.33 13.27 -30.29
CA GLU A 32 10.31 14.27 -29.23
C GLU A 32 9.49 13.80 -28.01
N GLN A 33 8.34 13.15 -28.24
CA GLN A 33 7.53 12.53 -27.17
C GLN A 33 8.22 11.33 -26.51
N SER A 34 9.09 10.62 -27.25
CA SER A 34 9.87 9.50 -26.70
C SER A 34 11.16 9.96 -26.01
N LEU A 35 11.55 11.22 -26.18
CA LEU A 35 12.82 11.73 -25.69
C LEU A 35 12.78 11.90 -24.16
N LEU A 36 13.69 11.21 -23.49
CA LEU A 36 13.88 11.33 -22.05
C LEU A 36 14.72 12.57 -21.74
N ILE A 37 14.32 13.28 -20.67
CA ILE A 37 14.90 14.54 -20.23
C ILE A 37 16.04 14.25 -19.22
N LEU A 38 17.05 15.13 -19.21
CA LEU A 38 18.12 15.16 -18.23
C LEU A 38 17.67 15.80 -16.91
N TRP A 39 18.36 15.54 -15.80
CA TRP A 39 17.99 16.11 -14.50
C TRP A 39 18.04 17.65 -14.47
N ASP A 40 19.04 18.25 -15.11
CA ASP A 40 19.23 19.71 -15.14
C ASP A 40 18.11 20.44 -15.91
N ASP A 41 17.49 19.75 -16.86
CA ASP A 41 16.41 20.28 -17.69
C ASP A 41 15.02 20.12 -17.05
N LEU A 42 14.94 19.49 -15.87
CA LEU A 42 13.69 19.36 -15.12
C LEU A 42 13.28 20.67 -14.44
N PRO A 43 11.98 20.97 -14.39
CA PRO A 43 11.50 22.07 -13.59
C PRO A 43 11.79 21.81 -12.09
N ALA A 44 12.06 22.88 -11.34
CA ALA A 44 12.53 22.79 -9.95
C ALA A 44 11.65 21.93 -9.03
N TRP A 45 10.32 21.93 -9.22
CA TRP A 45 9.38 21.14 -8.42
C TRP A 45 9.50 19.62 -8.62
N ARG A 46 10.18 19.16 -9.67
CA ARG A 46 10.32 17.74 -10.03
C ARG A 46 11.73 17.19 -9.82
N ARG A 47 12.66 18.01 -9.32
CA ARG A 47 14.03 17.62 -9.00
C ARG A 47 14.07 17.09 -7.56
N ASP A 48 13.60 15.85 -7.41
CA ASP A 48 13.54 15.13 -6.15
C ASP A 48 14.87 14.46 -5.78
N ASN A 49 15.53 13.84 -6.75
CA ASN A 49 16.77 13.08 -6.54
C ASN A 49 17.88 13.51 -7.51
N ALA A 50 18.88 14.23 -7.00
CA ALA A 50 20.04 14.71 -7.77
C ALA A 50 20.98 13.60 -8.26
N PHE A 51 20.86 12.37 -7.74
CA PHE A 51 21.71 11.24 -8.16
C PHE A 51 21.20 10.55 -9.44
N ILE A 52 19.94 10.78 -9.82
CA ILE A 52 19.37 10.26 -11.07
C ILE A 52 19.57 11.33 -12.13
N LEU A 53 20.54 11.13 -13.01
CA LEU A 53 21.00 12.15 -13.96
C LEU A 53 20.17 12.22 -15.25
N SER A 54 19.53 11.12 -15.66
CA SER A 54 18.81 11.05 -16.93
C SER A 54 17.65 10.06 -16.88
N GLY A 55 16.87 10.00 -17.96
CA GLY A 55 15.78 9.03 -18.10
C GLY A 55 14.42 9.53 -17.62
N TYR A 56 14.27 10.85 -17.42
CA TYR A 56 13.03 11.43 -16.95
C TYR A 56 12.01 11.57 -18.07
N ARG A 57 10.76 11.25 -17.76
CA ARG A 57 9.64 11.45 -18.68
C ARG A 57 9.31 12.93 -18.88
N GLN A 58 8.92 13.32 -20.08
CA GLN A 58 8.28 14.61 -20.29
C GLN A 58 6.92 14.69 -19.58
N SER A 59 6.56 15.87 -19.06
CA SER A 59 5.25 16.07 -18.45
C SER A 59 4.26 16.56 -19.50
N HIS A 60 3.29 15.72 -19.84
CA HIS A 60 2.16 16.07 -20.70
C HIS A 60 0.90 16.12 -19.84
N GLY A 61 0.04 17.13 -20.04
CA GLY A 61 -1.25 17.28 -19.34
C GLY A 61 -2.32 16.25 -19.76
N SER A 62 -1.92 15.06 -20.22
CA SER A 62 -2.81 14.03 -20.74
C SER A 62 -2.62 12.69 -20.02
N TYR A 63 -3.71 12.16 -19.49
CA TYR A 63 -3.73 10.83 -18.87
C TYR A 63 -3.44 9.71 -19.87
N ALA A 64 -3.91 9.81 -21.11
CA ALA A 64 -3.65 8.81 -22.15
C ALA A 64 -2.15 8.68 -22.44
N HIS A 65 -1.42 9.80 -22.43
CA HIS A 65 0.03 9.80 -22.59
C HIS A 65 0.74 9.18 -21.38
N SER A 66 0.20 9.40 -20.18
CA SER A 66 0.71 8.76 -18.97
C SER A 66 0.50 7.24 -18.97
N PHE A 67 -0.64 6.76 -19.46
CA PHE A 67 -0.87 5.32 -19.62
C PHE A 67 0.07 4.69 -20.66
N ARG A 68 0.36 5.39 -21.76
CA ARG A 68 1.33 4.92 -22.76
C ARG A 68 2.74 4.78 -22.19
N SER A 69 3.09 5.54 -21.15
CA SER A 69 4.41 5.44 -20.54
C SER A 69 4.67 4.16 -19.77
N LEU A 70 3.64 3.37 -19.49
CA LEU A 70 3.81 2.04 -18.93
C LEU A 70 4.59 1.10 -19.86
N PHE A 71 4.59 1.37 -21.17
CA PHE A 71 5.16 0.51 -22.20
C PHE A 71 6.53 0.94 -22.71
N TYR A 72 7.16 1.97 -22.11
CA TYR A 72 8.56 2.31 -22.37
C TYR A 72 9.32 2.57 -21.07
N LEU A 73 10.66 2.51 -21.15
CA LEU A 73 11.52 2.62 -19.98
C LEU A 73 11.82 4.09 -19.66
N HIS A 74 11.64 4.46 -18.40
CA HIS A 74 11.96 5.75 -17.80
C HIS A 74 12.25 5.57 -16.30
N ASN A 75 12.67 6.63 -15.60
CA ASN A 75 13.08 6.58 -14.19
C ASN A 75 12.04 5.94 -13.24
N GLU A 76 10.74 6.21 -13.46
CA GLU A 76 9.65 5.65 -12.66
C GLU A 76 9.19 4.24 -13.09
N SER A 77 9.72 3.64 -14.17
CA SER A 77 9.18 2.38 -14.69
C SER A 77 9.25 1.25 -13.66
N VAL A 78 10.38 1.09 -12.97
CA VAL A 78 10.54 0.05 -11.93
C VAL A 78 9.63 0.30 -10.74
N ASN A 79 9.47 1.56 -10.35
CA ASN A 79 8.57 1.97 -9.27
C ASN A 79 7.12 1.58 -9.61
N ILE A 80 6.64 1.95 -10.81
CA ILE A 80 5.27 1.63 -11.25
C ILE A 80 5.06 0.12 -11.38
N TRP A 81 5.96 -0.59 -12.07
CA TRP A 81 5.78 -2.02 -12.34
C TRP A 81 5.90 -2.88 -11.08
N SER A 82 6.75 -2.51 -10.11
CA SER A 82 6.86 -3.26 -8.85
C SER A 82 5.56 -3.22 -8.04
N HIS A 83 4.93 -2.04 -7.93
CA HIS A 83 3.64 -1.88 -7.27
C HIS A 83 2.46 -2.46 -8.08
N LEU A 84 2.44 -2.26 -9.40
CA LEU A 84 1.37 -2.76 -10.28
C LEU A 84 1.35 -4.30 -10.29
N LEU A 85 2.51 -4.94 -10.42
CA LEU A 85 2.61 -6.39 -10.36
C LEU A 85 2.18 -6.91 -8.99
N GLY A 86 2.60 -6.25 -7.90
CA GLY A 86 2.15 -6.56 -6.55
C GLY A 86 0.63 -6.49 -6.41
N ALA A 87 -0.01 -5.46 -6.96
CA ALA A 87 -1.47 -5.31 -6.95
C ALA A 87 -2.18 -6.41 -7.76
N ILE A 88 -1.67 -6.77 -8.94
CA ILE A 88 -2.23 -7.86 -9.76
C ILE A 88 -2.14 -9.19 -9.03
N VAL A 89 -0.98 -9.51 -8.44
CA VAL A 89 -0.78 -10.75 -7.67
C VAL A 89 -1.70 -10.78 -6.45
N PHE A 90 -1.86 -9.66 -5.75
CA PHE A 90 -2.79 -9.54 -4.62
C PHE A 90 -4.24 -9.80 -5.03
N LEU A 91 -4.72 -9.20 -6.11
CA LEU A 91 -6.08 -9.42 -6.61
C LEU A 91 -6.28 -10.86 -7.12
N ALA A 92 -5.29 -11.42 -7.83
CA ALA A 92 -5.34 -12.79 -8.34
C ALA A 92 -5.35 -13.81 -7.19
N SER A 93 -4.52 -13.61 -6.16
CA SER A 93 -4.50 -14.46 -4.96
C SER A 93 -5.79 -14.35 -4.16
N ALA A 94 -6.37 -13.15 -4.00
CA ALA A 94 -7.67 -12.98 -3.36
C ALA A 94 -8.77 -13.75 -4.12
N ALA A 95 -8.81 -13.63 -5.45
CA ALA A 95 -9.73 -14.35 -6.31
C ALA A 95 -9.53 -15.88 -6.24
N TYR A 96 -8.28 -16.35 -6.17
CA TYR A 96 -7.94 -17.76 -6.04
C TYR A 96 -8.40 -18.32 -4.69
N VAL A 97 -8.17 -17.58 -3.60
CA VAL A 97 -8.64 -17.98 -2.27
C VAL A 97 -10.16 -18.10 -2.25
N ASP A 98 -10.88 -17.13 -2.80
CA ASP A 98 -12.34 -17.15 -2.82
C ASP A 98 -12.93 -18.27 -3.67
N ARG A 99 -12.40 -18.47 -4.90
CA ARG A 99 -12.97 -19.44 -5.84
C ARG A 99 -12.49 -20.87 -5.66
N VAL A 100 -11.26 -21.08 -5.21
CA VAL A 100 -10.61 -22.40 -5.19
C VAL A 100 -10.39 -22.92 -3.77
N VAL A 101 -10.02 -22.04 -2.85
CA VAL A 101 -9.67 -22.44 -1.47
C VAL A 101 -10.90 -22.49 -0.56
N ARG A 102 -11.78 -21.50 -0.60
CA ARG A 102 -12.98 -21.47 0.27
C ARG A 102 -13.91 -22.67 0.11
N PRO A 103 -14.21 -23.19 -1.10
CA PRO A 103 -15.09 -24.35 -1.24
C PRO A 103 -14.47 -25.65 -0.70
N ARG A 104 -13.15 -25.69 -0.46
CA ARG A 104 -12.44 -26.86 0.05
C ARG A 104 -12.37 -26.80 1.57
N ASP A 105 -13.24 -27.55 2.24
CA ASP A 105 -13.36 -27.54 3.71
C ASP A 105 -12.02 -27.70 4.43
N THR A 106 -11.19 -28.67 4.07
CA THR A 106 -9.91 -28.93 4.77
C THR A 106 -8.91 -27.78 4.60
N VAL A 107 -8.82 -27.19 3.40
CA VAL A 107 -7.90 -26.09 3.12
C VAL A 107 -8.40 -24.79 3.77
N SER A 108 -9.72 -24.55 3.76
CA SER A 108 -10.36 -23.46 4.50
C SER A 108 -10.16 -23.58 6.01
N LYS A 109 -10.24 -24.81 6.57
CA LYS A 109 -9.96 -25.08 7.99
C LYS A 109 -8.52 -24.69 8.38
N TRP A 110 -7.54 -25.10 7.58
CA TRP A 110 -6.14 -24.78 7.80
C TRP A 110 -5.83 -23.31 7.54
N GLY A 111 -6.38 -22.73 6.48
CA GLY A 111 -6.25 -21.32 6.14
C GLY A 111 -6.68 -20.41 7.29
N ASN A 112 -7.86 -20.64 7.87
CA ASN A 112 -8.34 -19.87 9.02
C ASN A 112 -7.39 -19.96 10.25
N LYS A 113 -6.75 -21.12 10.48
CA LYS A 113 -5.79 -21.27 11.59
C LYS A 113 -4.50 -20.49 11.32
N LEU A 114 -4.02 -20.52 10.08
CA LEU A 114 -2.86 -19.75 9.64
C LEU A 114 -3.15 -18.25 9.65
N ASP A 115 -4.35 -17.82 9.26
CA ASP A 115 -4.78 -16.42 9.31
C ASP A 115 -4.72 -15.87 10.75
N TYR A 116 -5.26 -16.61 11.71
CA TYR A 116 -5.18 -16.21 13.13
C TYR A 116 -3.75 -16.20 13.66
N THR A 117 -2.95 -17.20 13.29
CA THR A 117 -1.53 -17.25 13.67
C THR A 117 -0.75 -16.07 13.06
N GLY A 118 -1.07 -15.69 11.82
CA GLY A 118 -0.50 -14.54 11.13
C GLY A 118 -0.85 -13.21 11.81
N ILE A 119 -2.10 -13.02 12.23
CA ILE A 119 -2.51 -11.83 13.00
C ILE A 119 -1.70 -11.72 14.28
N VAL A 120 -1.54 -12.81 15.03
CA VAL A 120 -0.73 -12.82 16.26
C VAL A 120 0.73 -12.50 15.96
N ALA A 121 1.32 -13.13 14.93
CA ALA A 121 2.71 -12.90 14.55
C ALA A 121 2.96 -11.44 14.14
N LEU A 122 2.02 -10.81 13.43
CA LEU A 122 2.10 -9.39 13.08
C LEU A 122 2.04 -8.49 14.31
N ILE A 123 1.13 -8.77 15.26
CA ILE A 123 1.04 -8.00 16.51
C ILE A 123 2.33 -8.14 17.31
N VAL A 124 2.75 -9.36 17.64
CA VAL A 124 3.98 -9.60 18.43
C VAL A 124 5.21 -9.03 17.70
N GLY A 125 5.31 -9.25 16.39
CA GLY A 125 6.40 -8.74 15.56
C GLY A 125 6.47 -7.22 15.54
N SER A 126 5.34 -6.52 15.51
CA SER A 126 5.30 -5.05 15.57
C SER A 126 5.78 -4.47 16.90
N TYR A 127 5.68 -5.22 18.00
CA TYR A 127 6.15 -4.79 19.32
C TYR A 127 7.67 -4.84 19.44
N VAL A 128 8.33 -5.75 18.72
CA VAL A 128 9.79 -5.93 18.80
C VAL A 128 10.55 -4.63 18.49
N PRO A 129 10.38 -3.97 17.33
CA PRO A 129 11.08 -2.72 17.04
C PRO A 129 10.61 -1.59 17.97
N ALA A 130 9.32 -1.50 18.29
CA ALA A 130 8.79 -0.44 19.15
C ALA A 130 9.41 -0.48 20.56
N LEU A 131 9.51 -1.67 21.17
CA LEU A 131 10.13 -1.85 22.47
C LEU A 131 11.65 -1.72 22.41
N TYR A 132 12.28 -2.19 21.33
CA TYR A 132 13.72 -2.05 21.13
C TYR A 132 14.15 -0.57 21.08
N TYR A 133 13.50 0.24 20.23
CA TYR A 133 13.83 1.66 20.14
C TYR A 133 13.35 2.46 21.36
N GLY A 134 12.21 2.10 21.96
CA GLY A 134 11.68 2.79 23.15
C GLY A 134 12.53 2.58 24.41
N PHE A 135 12.98 1.35 24.66
CA PHE A 135 13.64 0.95 25.91
C PHE A 135 15.08 0.48 25.72
N PHE A 136 15.75 0.92 24.65
CA PHE A 136 17.13 0.53 24.33
C PHE A 136 18.10 0.70 25.52
N CYS A 137 17.92 1.77 26.30
CA CYS A 137 18.76 2.08 27.48
C CYS A 137 18.42 1.24 28.72
N LEU A 138 17.30 0.52 28.75
CA LEU A 138 16.79 -0.25 29.89
C LEU A 138 16.56 -1.72 29.47
N PRO A 139 17.64 -2.51 29.29
CA PRO A 139 17.55 -3.85 28.69
C PRO A 139 16.69 -4.83 29.50
N ASN A 140 16.71 -4.73 30.83
CA ASN A 140 15.87 -5.57 31.70
C ASN A 140 14.38 -5.28 31.52
N LEU A 141 14.01 -3.99 31.41
CA LEU A 141 12.63 -3.56 31.22
C LEU A 141 12.12 -3.96 29.82
N MET A 142 12.94 -3.70 28.80
CA MET A 142 12.69 -4.15 27.42
C MET A 142 12.46 -5.67 27.36
N ALA A 143 13.38 -6.46 27.93
CA ALA A 143 13.28 -7.92 27.93
C ALA A 143 12.01 -8.40 28.65
N SER A 144 11.63 -7.78 29.77
CA SER A 144 10.40 -8.15 30.49
C SER A 144 9.15 -7.95 29.64
N TYR A 145 9.03 -6.82 28.92
CA TYR A 145 7.89 -6.56 28.04
C TYR A 145 7.89 -7.47 26.81
N LEU A 146 9.06 -7.77 26.24
CA LEU A 146 9.20 -8.73 25.15
C LEU A 146 8.78 -10.15 25.58
N TRP A 147 9.15 -10.58 26.78
CA TRP A 147 8.71 -11.87 27.32
C TRP A 147 7.19 -11.92 27.52
N ILE A 148 6.61 -10.86 28.10
CA ILE A 148 5.16 -10.77 28.32
C ILE A 148 4.41 -10.86 26.99
N ILE A 149 4.80 -10.07 25.98
CA ILE A 149 4.08 -10.09 24.68
C ILE A 149 4.24 -11.42 23.96
N CYS A 150 5.40 -12.07 24.05
CA CYS A 150 5.61 -13.41 23.49
C CYS A 150 4.74 -14.47 24.17
N VAL A 151 4.62 -14.44 25.51
CA VAL A 151 3.76 -15.36 26.27
C VAL A 151 2.28 -15.13 25.93
N LEU A 152 1.84 -13.87 25.89
CA LEU A 152 0.46 -13.53 25.51
C LEU A 152 0.16 -13.95 24.06
N GLY A 153 1.10 -13.72 23.14
CA GLY A 153 1.00 -14.14 21.74
C GLY A 153 0.93 -15.67 21.59
N LEU A 154 1.77 -16.40 22.33
CA LEU A 154 1.71 -17.86 22.35
C LEU A 154 0.36 -18.35 22.86
N GLY A 155 -0.16 -17.77 23.95
CA GLY A 155 -1.49 -18.07 24.48
C GLY A 155 -2.59 -17.83 23.46
N CYS A 156 -2.58 -16.68 22.77
CA CYS A 156 -3.54 -16.37 21.70
C CYS A 156 -3.45 -17.35 20.54
N THR A 157 -2.25 -17.80 20.19
CA THR A 157 -2.03 -18.79 19.13
C THR A 157 -2.61 -20.15 19.52
N ILE A 158 -2.35 -20.62 20.74
CA ILE A 158 -2.89 -21.88 21.26
C ILE A 158 -4.42 -21.87 21.23
N VAL A 159 -5.04 -20.79 21.72
CA VAL A 159 -6.50 -20.62 21.70
C VAL A 159 -7.05 -20.61 20.27
N SER A 160 -6.34 -19.96 19.34
CA SER A 160 -6.73 -19.87 17.92
C SER A 160 -6.71 -21.21 17.18
N TRP A 161 -5.99 -22.20 17.69
CA TRP A 161 -5.92 -23.55 17.13
C TRP A 161 -7.05 -24.48 17.59
N VAL A 162 -7.82 -24.09 18.61
CA VAL A 162 -8.97 -24.84 19.12
C VAL A 162 -10.13 -24.81 18.11
N GLU A 163 -10.66 -25.98 17.74
CA GLU A 163 -11.69 -26.09 16.70
C GLU A 163 -12.98 -25.33 17.05
N ARG A 164 -13.31 -25.25 18.34
CA ARG A 164 -14.49 -24.53 18.85
C ARG A 164 -14.45 -23.03 18.56
N PHE A 165 -13.24 -22.45 18.51
CA PHE A 165 -13.01 -21.02 18.30
C PHE A 165 -13.40 -20.53 16.89
N ARG A 166 -13.62 -21.46 15.95
CA ARG A 166 -14.07 -21.17 14.59
C ARG A 166 -15.58 -20.96 14.48
N THR A 167 -16.34 -21.37 15.48
CA THR A 167 -17.80 -21.29 15.43
C THR A 167 -18.29 -19.83 15.47
N PRO A 168 -19.39 -19.47 14.77
CA PRO A 168 -19.88 -18.09 14.71
C PRO A 168 -20.15 -17.45 16.09
N ALA A 169 -20.53 -18.26 17.08
CA ALA A 169 -20.77 -17.81 18.45
C ALA A 169 -19.51 -17.22 19.13
N TRP A 170 -18.31 -17.60 18.70
CA TRP A 170 -17.04 -17.14 19.27
C TRP A 170 -16.43 -15.92 18.56
N ARG A 171 -17.09 -15.41 17.53
CA ARG A 171 -16.66 -14.21 16.78
C ARG A 171 -16.32 -13.00 17.67
N PRO A 172 -17.16 -12.57 18.64
CA PRO A 172 -16.83 -11.43 19.49
C PRO A 172 -15.64 -11.71 20.41
N TYR A 173 -15.56 -12.91 20.99
CA TYR A 173 -14.45 -13.31 21.86
C TYR A 173 -13.10 -13.31 21.12
N ARG A 174 -13.10 -13.75 19.85
CA ARG A 174 -11.91 -13.68 19.01
C ARG A 174 -11.45 -12.25 18.73
N ALA A 175 -12.39 -11.36 18.40
CA ALA A 175 -12.08 -9.95 18.21
C ALA A 175 -11.52 -9.34 19.50
N MET A 176 -12.18 -9.58 20.63
CA MET A 176 -11.73 -9.09 21.95
C MET A 176 -10.33 -9.59 22.33
N MET A 177 -10.01 -10.86 22.04
CA MET A 177 -8.69 -11.43 22.31
C MET A 177 -7.58 -10.68 21.54
N PHE A 178 -7.75 -10.47 20.23
CA PHE A 178 -6.74 -9.76 19.41
C PHE A 178 -6.66 -8.27 19.73
N ILE A 179 -7.80 -7.63 20.01
CA ILE A 179 -7.84 -6.24 20.46
C ILE A 179 -7.12 -6.13 21.81
N GLY A 180 -7.37 -7.04 22.75
CA GLY A 180 -6.70 -7.07 24.05
C GLY A 180 -5.18 -7.26 23.93
N LEU A 181 -4.74 -8.18 23.06
CA LEU A 181 -3.32 -8.34 22.75
C LEU A 181 -2.71 -7.04 22.20
N GLY A 182 -3.41 -6.36 21.29
CA GLY A 182 -2.98 -5.06 20.74
C GLY A 182 -3.00 -3.91 21.75
N LEU A 183 -3.98 -3.87 22.66
CA LEU A 183 -4.10 -2.85 23.71
C LEU A 183 -3.10 -3.05 24.85
N SER A 184 -2.52 -4.25 25.00
CA SER A 184 -1.49 -4.49 26.01
C SER A 184 -0.29 -3.55 25.89
N GLY A 185 -0.02 -3.03 24.68
CA GLY A 185 1.03 -2.05 24.36
C GLY A 185 0.81 -0.66 24.93
N VAL A 186 -0.39 -0.36 25.43
CA VAL A 186 -0.63 0.88 26.19
C VAL A 186 0.19 0.89 27.48
N VAL A 187 0.41 -0.27 28.11
CA VAL A 187 1.18 -0.38 29.36
C VAL A 187 2.65 0.07 29.20
N PRO A 188 3.45 -0.48 28.26
CA PRO A 188 4.81 -0.01 28.05
C PRO A 188 4.84 1.44 27.56
N VAL A 189 3.87 1.92 26.78
CA VAL A 189 3.81 3.34 26.38
C VAL A 189 3.64 4.25 27.60
N ILE A 190 2.68 3.95 28.48
CA ILE A 190 2.45 4.73 29.71
C ILE A 190 3.70 4.69 30.60
N HIS A 191 4.32 3.52 30.79
CA HIS A 191 5.55 3.41 31.58
C HIS A 191 6.70 4.23 30.95
N GLY A 192 6.84 4.18 29.62
CA GLY A 192 7.81 4.99 28.88
C GLY A 192 7.58 6.49 29.05
N LEU A 193 6.32 6.94 29.06
CA LEU A 193 5.96 8.34 29.30
C LEU A 193 6.36 8.80 30.71
N PHE A 194 6.22 7.94 31.72
CA PHE A 194 6.65 8.26 33.09
C PHE A 194 8.17 8.37 33.24
N ILE A 195 8.94 7.59 32.48
CA ILE A 195 10.41 7.58 32.57
C ILE A 195 11.03 8.71 31.72
N TYR A 196 10.60 8.84 30.47
CA TYR A 196 11.26 9.70 29.48
C TYR A 196 10.50 11.00 29.17
N GLY A 197 9.25 11.12 29.61
CA GLY A 197 8.36 12.20 29.19
C GLY A 197 7.90 12.07 27.74
N TYR A 198 7.02 12.96 27.30
CA TYR A 198 6.42 12.91 25.96
C TYR A 198 7.45 13.10 24.84
N GLN A 199 8.26 14.17 24.92
CA GLN A 199 9.25 14.50 23.88
C GLN A 199 10.31 13.40 23.74
N GLY A 200 10.83 12.90 24.86
CA GLY A 200 11.82 11.83 24.85
C GLY A 200 11.29 10.51 24.29
N LEU A 201 9.98 10.24 24.42
CA LEU A 201 9.36 9.06 23.84
C LEU A 201 9.04 9.26 22.35
N GLU A 202 8.59 10.45 21.95
CA GLU A 202 8.35 10.82 20.55
C GLU A 202 9.60 10.66 19.70
N ASP A 203 10.75 11.17 20.16
CA ASP A 203 12.02 11.09 19.43
C ASP A 203 12.52 9.64 19.25
N ARG A 204 12.12 8.73 20.14
CA ARG A 204 12.59 7.33 20.14
C ARG A 204 11.68 6.38 19.40
N MET A 205 10.38 6.44 19.68
CA MET A 205 9.39 5.50 19.16
C MET A 205 8.38 6.12 18.21
N SER A 206 8.47 7.43 17.94
CA SER A 206 7.49 8.13 17.11
C SER A 206 6.07 7.90 17.66
N LEU A 207 5.85 8.28 18.91
CA LEU A 207 4.63 8.03 19.68
C LEU A 207 3.37 8.48 18.93
N SER A 208 3.40 9.62 18.23
CA SER A 208 2.29 10.09 17.39
C SER A 208 1.85 9.06 16.34
N TRP A 209 2.81 8.39 15.70
CA TRP A 209 2.56 7.34 14.71
C TRP A 209 2.05 6.05 15.34
N VAL A 210 2.56 5.70 16.52
CA VAL A 210 2.09 4.56 17.31
C VAL A 210 0.63 4.76 17.73
N LEU A 211 0.25 5.97 18.15
CA LEU A 211 -1.12 6.32 18.50
C LEU A 211 -2.05 6.26 17.28
N LEU A 212 -1.61 6.80 16.13
CA LEU A 212 -2.37 6.70 14.88
C LEU A 212 -2.60 5.24 14.47
N HIS A 213 -1.57 4.41 14.58
CA HIS A 213 -1.68 2.96 14.34
C HIS A 213 -2.71 2.30 15.27
N GLY A 214 -2.71 2.66 16.56
CA GLY A 214 -3.71 2.20 17.53
C GLY A 214 -5.15 2.61 17.16
N VAL A 215 -5.35 3.85 16.73
CA VAL A 215 -6.66 4.34 16.28
C VAL A 215 -7.15 3.58 15.04
N MET A 216 -6.27 3.37 14.06
CA MET A 216 -6.59 2.59 12.86
C MET A 216 -6.99 1.14 13.19
N TYR A 217 -6.30 0.52 14.15
CA TYR A 217 -6.63 -0.83 14.64
C TYR A 217 -8.01 -0.89 15.30
N ILE A 218 -8.33 0.06 16.18
CA ILE A 218 -9.65 0.13 16.85
C ILE A 218 -10.75 0.35 15.81
N PHE A 219 -10.53 1.25 14.85
CA PHE A 219 -11.47 1.50 13.76
C PHE A 219 -11.74 0.23 12.94
N GLY A 220 -10.69 -0.50 12.53
CA GLY A 220 -10.84 -1.77 11.83
C GLY A 220 -11.59 -2.84 12.64
N ALA A 221 -11.34 -2.90 13.95
CA ALA A 221 -12.04 -3.80 14.86
C ALA A 221 -13.54 -3.47 14.99
N VAL A 222 -13.89 -2.19 15.06
CA VAL A 222 -15.29 -1.73 15.08
C VAL A 222 -15.99 -2.12 13.79
N LEU A 223 -15.35 -1.91 12.62
CA LEU A 223 -15.91 -2.36 11.34
C LEU A 223 -16.12 -3.88 11.31
N TYR A 224 -15.16 -4.66 11.83
CA TYR A 224 -15.29 -6.11 11.91
C TYR A 224 -16.45 -6.57 12.81
N ALA A 225 -16.68 -5.89 13.93
CA ALA A 225 -17.72 -6.23 14.89
C ALA A 225 -19.12 -5.79 14.44
N VAL A 226 -19.24 -4.62 13.78
CA VAL A 226 -20.52 -4.01 13.38
C VAL A 226 -21.00 -4.53 12.02
N CYS A 227 -20.12 -5.08 11.17
CA CYS A 227 -20.51 -5.58 9.86
C CYS A 227 -21.49 -6.77 9.97
N PRO A 228 -22.76 -6.63 9.52
CA PRO A 228 -23.74 -7.71 9.60
C PRO A 228 -23.31 -8.90 8.71
N PRO A 229 -23.53 -10.15 9.13
CA PRO A 229 -23.16 -11.35 8.37
C PRO A 229 -23.95 -11.56 7.06
N ARG A 230 -24.76 -10.59 6.60
CA ARG A 230 -25.72 -10.73 5.49
C ARG A 230 -25.27 -10.12 4.16
N LEU A 231 -24.08 -9.53 4.05
CA LEU A 231 -23.63 -8.89 2.79
C LEU A 231 -22.93 -9.84 1.80
N PHE A 232 -22.82 -11.13 2.13
CA PHE A 232 -22.17 -12.15 1.30
C PHE A 232 -22.96 -13.47 1.27
N THR A 233 -24.27 -13.39 1.03
CA THR A 233 -25.07 -14.50 0.49
C THR A 233 -25.23 -14.33 -1.00
#